data_AF-A0A1G9NCE3-F1
#
_entry.id   AF-A0A1G9NCE3-F1
#
_cell.length_a   1.000
_cell.length_b   1.000
_cell.length_c   1.000
_cell.angle_alpha   90.00
_cell.angle_beta   90.00
_cell.angle_gamma   90.00
#
_symmetry.space_group_name_H-M   'P 1'
#
loop_
_entity.id
_entity.type
_entity.pdbx_description
1 polymer ?
#
loop_
_entity_poly.entity_id
_entity_poly.type
_entity_poly.pdbx_seq_one_letter_code
_entity_poly.pdbx_strand_id
1 'polypeptide(L)'
;MKKSLALIAVCLAVVLLLAGCAGKQAEKGSVPGQTKDTAEPAKIEEGEAEETEDKAVDAEAADTPEAGEAGEAEETGGKAADAKASDPAEAGEMGNTAADTETADAGTSEAAALPEETGSGSPVVYFSSDISAEGLVNIYDALGWTPAGKTAVKISTGEPPASNYLRPELIEDLVKKVDGTIVECNTAYGGSRSSSAMHRQVAEDHGFTAIADFDLMDEEGEVEWPVTGGSRLDKIIVGSHAQNYPDWVILSHFKGHAMAGFGGAIKNVGIGISSSSGKVYVHSAGTRTSGSIMNSDQDAWLEALAEMVTGFRDHVGGDHIIYINVMNRLSVDCDCDGNPAEPDMHDIGILASRDPVALDQACLDLVYQAEDSASLVERIESRHGIHTLEHAEEIGLGSRSYELVNIDE
;
A
#
# COMPACT_ATOMS: atom_id res chain seq x y z
N MET A 1 -41.65 38.50 -8.48
CA MET A 1 -40.30 39.11 -8.46
C MET A 1 -40.17 40.05 -7.27
N LYS A 2 -39.57 39.62 -6.13
CA LYS A 2 -39.18 40.50 -5.01
C LYS A 2 -38.34 39.87 -3.86
N LYS A 3 -38.05 38.56 -3.91
CA LYS A 3 -37.23 37.87 -2.87
C LYS A 3 -35.73 37.70 -3.23
N SER A 4 -35.36 37.81 -4.51
CA SER A 4 -34.01 37.47 -5.00
C SER A 4 -32.94 38.57 -4.86
N LEU A 5 -33.24 39.71 -4.20
CA LEU A 5 -32.27 40.81 -4.03
C LEU A 5 -31.58 40.84 -2.65
N ALA A 6 -32.09 40.09 -1.66
CA ALA A 6 -31.55 40.13 -0.30
C ALA A 6 -30.24 39.33 -0.14
N LEU A 7 -30.09 38.22 -0.87
CA LEU A 7 -28.99 37.28 -0.69
C LEU A 7 -27.66 37.81 -1.26
N ILE A 8 -27.71 38.49 -2.40
CA ILE A 8 -26.53 39.05 -3.10
C ILE A 8 -25.82 40.13 -2.26
N ALA A 9 -26.57 40.83 -1.39
CA ALA A 9 -26.00 41.87 -0.51
C ALA A 9 -25.11 41.31 0.62
N VAL A 10 -25.25 40.03 0.98
CA VAL A 10 -24.48 39.43 2.08
C VAL A 10 -23.09 38.99 1.60
N CYS A 11 -23.01 38.34 0.44
CA CYS A 11 -21.74 37.85 -0.11
C CYS A 11 -20.72 38.97 -0.38
N LEU A 12 -21.20 40.17 -0.79
CA LEU A 12 -20.31 41.30 -1.11
C LEU A 12 -19.66 41.94 0.13
N ALA A 13 -20.19 41.71 1.33
CA ALA A 13 -19.66 42.27 2.57
C ALA A 13 -18.44 41.48 3.11
N VAL A 14 -18.41 40.17 2.91
CA VAL A 14 -17.34 39.29 3.42
C VAL A 14 -16.04 39.47 2.62
N VAL A 15 -16.13 39.61 1.30
CA VAL A 15 -14.98 39.79 0.39
C VAL A 15 -14.18 41.06 0.70
N LEU A 16 -14.82 42.09 1.27
CA LEU A 16 -14.17 43.36 1.63
C LEU A 16 -13.41 43.35 2.97
N LEU A 17 -13.49 42.27 3.75
CA LEU A 17 -12.82 42.17 5.06
C LEU A 17 -11.44 41.49 5.02
N LEU A 18 -11.10 40.78 3.94
CA LEU A 18 -9.84 40.03 3.83
C LEU A 18 -8.71 40.78 3.08
N ALA A 19 -9.00 41.91 2.44
CA ALA A 19 -8.00 42.75 1.76
C ALA A 19 -7.25 43.74 2.69
N GLY A 20 -7.28 43.51 4.00
CA GLY A 20 -7.02 44.54 5.02
C GLY A 20 -5.64 44.57 5.70
N CYS A 21 -4.77 43.58 5.50
CA CYS A 21 -3.53 43.42 6.29
C CYS A 21 -2.26 43.20 5.44
N ALA A 22 -1.91 44.17 4.60
CA ALA A 22 -0.61 44.20 3.93
C ALA A 22 0.08 45.58 4.04
N GLY A 23 1.27 45.60 4.62
CA GLY A 23 2.24 46.70 4.48
C GLY A 23 2.36 47.69 5.64
N LYS A 24 3.35 47.45 6.51
CA LYS A 24 4.32 48.49 6.88
C LYS A 24 5.64 47.92 7.43
N GLN A 25 6.71 48.30 6.76
CA GLN A 25 8.10 48.18 7.21
C GLN A 25 8.66 49.59 7.51
N ALA A 26 9.90 49.65 8.01
CA ALA A 26 10.81 50.82 8.08
C ALA A 26 10.92 51.62 9.41
N GLU A 27 12.14 51.53 9.96
CA GLU A 27 12.98 52.56 10.63
C GLU A 27 12.82 52.96 12.13
N LYS A 28 13.69 52.35 12.95
CA LYS A 28 14.76 52.96 13.80
C LYS A 28 14.46 54.21 14.66
N GLY A 29 14.74 54.08 15.96
CA GLY A 29 14.98 55.16 16.93
C GLY A 29 16.18 54.85 17.85
N SER A 30 16.87 55.87 18.37
CA SER A 30 18.19 55.75 19.05
C SER A 30 18.16 55.22 20.49
N VAL A 31 19.25 54.55 20.90
CA VAL A 31 19.65 54.27 22.30
C VAL A 31 20.16 55.57 22.96
N PRO A 32 20.04 55.77 24.30
CA PRO A 32 20.97 55.23 25.30
C PRO A 32 20.26 54.61 26.55
N GLY A 33 20.87 53.75 27.38
CA GLY A 33 22.19 53.12 27.36
C GLY A 33 22.77 52.95 28.77
N GLN A 34 22.96 51.72 29.27
CA GLN A 34 23.59 51.49 30.59
C GLN A 34 24.37 50.16 30.68
N THR A 35 25.64 50.30 31.08
CA THR A 35 26.61 49.36 31.67
C THR A 35 26.37 47.83 31.68
N LYS A 36 27.31 47.12 31.04
CA LYS A 36 28.01 45.90 31.50
C LYS A 36 27.53 45.20 32.78
N ASP A 37 27.43 43.88 32.71
CA ASP A 37 28.48 43.02 33.29
C ASP A 37 28.75 41.80 32.40
N THR A 38 29.90 41.14 32.57
CA THR A 38 30.36 40.03 31.70
C THR A 38 30.79 38.82 32.52
N ALA A 39 30.18 37.66 32.26
CA ALA A 39 30.61 36.36 32.78
C ALA A 39 31.17 35.50 31.63
N GLU A 40 32.19 34.71 31.92
CA GLU A 40 32.97 33.91 30.97
C GLU A 40 32.42 32.46 30.92
N PRO A 41 32.34 31.81 29.74
CA PRO A 41 31.82 30.44 29.65
C PRO A 41 32.81 29.44 30.26
N ALA A 42 32.33 28.63 31.21
CA ALA A 42 33.12 27.54 31.78
C ALA A 42 33.34 26.43 30.75
N LYS A 43 34.53 25.81 30.78
CA LYS A 43 34.79 24.58 30.03
C LYS A 43 33.99 23.42 30.64
N ILE A 44 33.50 22.54 29.79
CA ILE A 44 33.09 21.19 30.16
C ILE A 44 34.23 20.27 29.74
N GLU A 45 34.66 19.37 30.62
CA GLU A 45 35.68 18.37 30.31
C GLU A 45 35.04 17.14 29.67
N GLU A 46 35.76 16.49 28.76
CA GLU A 46 35.32 15.26 28.10
C GLU A 46 35.39 14.11 29.12
N GLY A 47 34.23 13.58 29.51
CA GLY A 47 34.12 12.38 30.34
C GLY A 47 33.99 11.13 29.48
N GLU A 48 34.88 10.16 29.69
CA GLU A 48 34.85 8.87 29.00
C GLU A 48 33.58 8.08 29.36
N ALA A 49 32.85 7.59 28.36
CA ALA A 49 31.70 6.71 28.56
C ALA A 49 32.18 5.25 28.61
N GLU A 50 32.08 4.64 29.79
CA GLU A 50 32.45 3.24 30.03
C GLU A 50 31.41 2.30 29.41
N GLU A 51 31.84 1.38 28.54
CA GLU A 51 30.95 0.39 27.91
C GLU A 51 30.46 -0.63 28.95
N THR A 52 29.14 -0.69 29.18
CA THR A 52 28.53 -1.74 29.99
C THR A 52 28.01 -2.86 29.10
N GLU A 53 28.73 -3.99 29.06
CA GLU A 53 28.24 -5.25 28.48
C GLU A 53 26.98 -5.72 29.23
N ASP A 54 25.81 -5.53 28.63
CA ASP A 54 24.57 -6.07 29.21
C ASP A 54 24.45 -7.56 28.93
N LYS A 55 24.17 -8.35 29.97
CA LYS A 55 24.31 -9.81 29.92
C LYS A 55 23.00 -10.47 29.53
N ALA A 56 23.04 -11.25 28.46
CA ALA A 56 22.01 -12.23 28.15
C ALA A 56 21.76 -13.13 29.38
N VAL A 57 20.49 -13.30 29.74
CA VAL A 57 20.05 -14.22 30.79
C VAL A 57 19.47 -15.44 30.10
N ASP A 58 20.09 -16.61 30.35
CA ASP A 58 19.64 -17.88 29.79
C ASP A 58 18.22 -18.22 30.26
N ALA A 59 17.36 -18.63 29.32
CA ALA A 59 16.07 -19.26 29.61
C ALA A 59 16.24 -20.78 29.51
N GLU A 60 16.03 -21.50 30.62
CA GLU A 60 16.18 -22.96 30.67
C GLU A 60 15.17 -23.67 29.76
N ALA A 61 15.66 -24.53 28.85
CA ALA A 61 14.82 -25.40 28.04
C ALA A 61 14.29 -26.58 28.88
N ALA A 62 12.98 -26.83 28.82
CA ALA A 62 12.35 -27.94 29.53
C ALA A 62 12.49 -29.27 28.75
N ASP A 63 12.82 -30.33 29.49
CA ASP A 63 13.12 -31.68 28.99
C ASP A 63 11.89 -32.41 28.42
N THR A 64 12.08 -33.13 27.30
CA THR A 64 11.17 -34.19 26.82
C THR A 64 11.99 -35.36 26.25
N PRO A 65 11.71 -36.61 26.65
CA PRO A 65 12.68 -37.71 26.51
C PRO A 65 12.62 -38.45 25.16
N GLU A 66 13.77 -38.99 24.76
CA GLU A 66 13.90 -39.95 23.66
C GLU A 66 13.17 -41.27 23.93
N ALA A 67 12.70 -41.93 22.86
CA ALA A 67 12.29 -43.33 22.86
C ALA A 67 13.20 -44.12 21.89
N GLY A 68 13.88 -45.15 22.40
CA GLY A 68 15.03 -45.77 21.72
C GLY A 68 14.72 -46.80 20.62
N GLU A 69 15.77 -47.16 19.88
CA GLU A 69 15.75 -48.11 18.77
C GLU A 69 15.52 -49.58 19.16
N ALA A 70 14.71 -50.28 18.36
CA ALA A 70 14.84 -51.69 17.99
C ALA A 70 13.91 -51.98 16.80
N GLY A 71 14.22 -52.85 15.83
CA GLY A 71 15.46 -53.60 15.58
C GLY A 71 15.21 -54.76 14.59
N GLU A 72 16.12 -54.95 13.63
CA GLU A 72 16.26 -56.10 12.71
C GLU A 72 15.07 -56.56 11.83
N ALA A 73 15.27 -56.52 10.51
CA ALA A 73 15.06 -57.68 9.62
C ALA A 73 15.79 -57.47 8.27
N GLU A 74 16.56 -58.47 7.82
CA GLU A 74 17.00 -58.57 6.42
C GLU A 74 15.88 -59.15 5.53
N GLU A 75 15.84 -58.79 4.25
CA GLU A 75 15.43 -59.75 3.21
C GLU A 75 16.40 -59.69 2.01
N THR A 76 16.60 -60.82 1.33
CA THR A 76 17.78 -61.06 0.49
C THR A 76 17.46 -61.35 -0.98
N GLY A 77 18.18 -60.67 -1.88
CA GLY A 77 18.64 -61.15 -3.19
C GLY A 77 17.63 -61.74 -4.19
N GLY A 78 17.13 -60.91 -5.12
CA GLY A 78 16.49 -61.34 -6.38
C GLY A 78 17.28 -60.89 -7.62
N LYS A 79 17.59 -61.81 -8.55
CA LYS A 79 18.58 -61.58 -9.64
C LYS A 79 17.96 -61.20 -10.99
N ALA A 80 18.79 -60.51 -11.79
CA ALA A 80 18.75 -60.25 -13.24
C ALA A 80 18.22 -61.39 -14.15
N ALA A 81 17.98 -61.21 -15.47
CA ALA A 81 18.19 -60.08 -16.40
C ALA A 81 17.01 -60.03 -17.41
N ASP A 82 16.99 -59.52 -18.65
CA ASP A 82 17.90 -58.96 -19.70
C ASP A 82 16.95 -58.21 -20.70
N ALA A 83 17.29 -57.51 -21.79
CA ALA A 83 18.40 -56.68 -22.31
C ALA A 83 18.13 -56.39 -23.82
N LYS A 84 18.48 -55.18 -24.31
CA LYS A 84 18.48 -54.68 -25.71
C LYS A 84 17.11 -54.61 -26.46
N ALA A 85 16.70 -53.54 -27.17
CA ALA A 85 17.32 -52.40 -27.88
C ALA A 85 17.57 -52.60 -29.40
N SER A 86 16.91 -51.76 -30.22
CA SER A 86 17.29 -51.44 -31.62
C SER A 86 16.57 -50.18 -32.15
N ASP A 87 17.30 -49.07 -32.22
CA ASP A 87 17.16 -48.00 -33.23
C ASP A 87 17.74 -48.51 -34.59
N PRO A 88 17.67 -47.79 -35.77
CA PRO A 88 17.68 -46.33 -35.90
C PRO A 88 16.83 -45.67 -37.03
N ALA A 89 16.80 -44.33 -36.92
CA ALA A 89 16.72 -43.25 -37.92
C ALA A 89 16.83 -43.52 -39.44
N GLU A 90 16.27 -42.58 -40.23
CA GLU A 90 17.08 -41.77 -41.16
C GLU A 90 16.44 -40.40 -41.47
N ALA A 91 17.19 -39.49 -42.11
CA ALA A 91 16.77 -38.13 -42.50
C ALA A 91 17.15 -37.84 -43.98
N GLY A 92 16.58 -36.79 -44.59
CA GLY A 92 16.88 -36.41 -45.98
C GLY A 92 16.64 -34.93 -46.26
N GLU A 93 17.53 -34.31 -47.04
CA GLU A 93 17.65 -32.86 -47.19
C GLU A 93 17.27 -32.31 -48.58
N MET A 94 16.85 -31.04 -48.57
CA MET A 94 17.00 -29.99 -49.60
C MET A 94 16.51 -30.19 -51.06
N GLY A 95 15.76 -29.19 -51.52
CA GLY A 95 15.61 -28.83 -52.94
C GLY A 95 15.27 -27.34 -53.07
N ASN A 96 16.14 -26.55 -53.72
CA ASN A 96 16.03 -25.09 -53.79
C ASN A 96 15.71 -24.59 -55.21
N THR A 97 14.74 -23.69 -55.33
CA THR A 97 14.60 -22.75 -56.46
C THR A 97 14.02 -21.43 -55.98
N ALA A 98 14.64 -20.31 -56.35
CA ALA A 98 14.14 -18.96 -56.08
C ALA A 98 13.90 -18.20 -57.39
N ALA A 99 12.93 -17.29 -57.40
CA ALA A 99 12.86 -16.17 -58.35
C ALA A 99 11.96 -15.04 -57.82
N ASP A 100 12.37 -13.82 -58.15
CA ASP A 100 11.63 -12.59 -58.35
C ASP A 100 10.84 -11.91 -57.20
N THR A 101 11.33 -10.71 -56.89
CA THR A 101 10.78 -9.68 -56.00
C THR A 101 9.67 -8.87 -56.66
N GLU A 102 8.73 -8.36 -55.86
CA GLU A 102 8.18 -7.02 -56.07
C GLU A 102 7.95 -6.33 -54.71
N THR A 103 8.19 -5.02 -54.64
CA THR A 103 8.13 -4.21 -53.40
C THR A 103 6.94 -3.26 -53.44
N ALA A 104 6.07 -3.29 -52.43
CA ALA A 104 4.95 -2.37 -52.33
C ALA A 104 4.63 -1.98 -50.86
N ASP A 105 5.25 -0.86 -50.45
CA ASP A 105 4.76 0.18 -49.51
C ASP A 105 4.39 -0.17 -48.04
N ALA A 106 4.57 0.81 -47.16
CA ALA A 106 4.40 0.69 -45.72
C ALA A 106 3.16 1.44 -45.22
N GLY A 107 2.02 0.75 -45.17
CA GLY A 107 0.80 1.26 -44.55
C GLY A 107 0.87 1.20 -43.01
N THR A 108 1.35 2.27 -42.38
CA THR A 108 1.30 2.41 -40.91
C THR A 108 -0.15 2.56 -40.45
N SER A 109 -0.69 1.51 -39.84
CA SER A 109 -1.97 1.60 -39.11
C SER A 109 -1.74 2.32 -37.80
N GLU A 110 -2.04 3.62 -37.75
CA GLU A 110 -2.20 4.32 -36.47
C GLU A 110 -3.27 3.60 -35.64
N ALA A 111 -2.87 3.04 -34.50
CA ALA A 111 -3.81 2.65 -33.47
C ALA A 111 -4.38 3.96 -32.91
N ALA A 112 -5.63 4.26 -33.27
CA ALA A 112 -6.28 5.49 -32.83
C ALA A 112 -6.46 5.45 -31.31
N ALA A 113 -5.61 6.19 -30.59
CA ALA A 113 -5.79 6.45 -29.18
C ALA A 113 -7.17 7.06 -28.97
N LEU A 114 -7.99 6.42 -28.14
CA LEU A 114 -9.22 7.02 -27.65
C LEU A 114 -8.83 8.23 -26.79
N PRO A 115 -9.52 9.38 -26.91
CA PRO A 115 -9.22 10.53 -26.09
C PRO A 115 -9.49 10.19 -24.62
N GLU A 116 -8.55 10.54 -23.74
CA GLU A 116 -8.81 10.55 -22.30
C GLU A 116 -9.93 11.56 -22.01
N GLU A 117 -11.04 11.07 -21.44
CA GLU A 117 -12.13 11.90 -20.93
C GLU A 117 -11.63 12.66 -19.70
N THR A 118 -10.96 13.79 -19.95
CA THR A 118 -10.44 14.72 -18.94
C THR A 118 -11.58 15.46 -18.26
N GLY A 119 -12.33 14.72 -17.42
CA GLY A 119 -13.41 15.22 -16.59
C GLY A 119 -12.95 16.40 -15.75
N SER A 120 -13.47 17.59 -16.03
CA SER A 120 -12.96 18.85 -15.47
C SER A 120 -13.50 19.14 -14.05
N GLY A 121 -13.49 18.15 -13.17
CA GLY A 121 -13.91 18.23 -11.78
C GLY A 121 -12.98 17.41 -10.88
N SER A 122 -12.95 17.73 -9.59
CA SER A 122 -12.19 16.95 -8.61
C SER A 122 -12.69 15.51 -8.54
N PRO A 123 -11.82 14.51 -8.29
CA PRO A 123 -12.24 13.17 -7.92
C PRO A 123 -13.32 13.16 -6.82
N VAL A 124 -14.33 12.31 -6.99
CA VAL A 124 -15.36 12.10 -5.96
C VAL A 124 -14.85 11.08 -4.95
N VAL A 125 -14.99 11.39 -3.67
CA VAL A 125 -14.81 10.44 -2.57
C VAL A 125 -16.16 10.27 -1.89
N TYR A 126 -16.69 9.05 -1.90
CA TYR A 126 -17.90 8.71 -1.17
C TYR A 126 -17.56 8.46 0.31
N PHE A 127 -18.47 8.82 1.21
CA PHE A 127 -18.38 8.57 2.65
C PHE A 127 -19.70 7.99 3.18
N SER A 128 -19.60 7.02 4.09
CA SER A 128 -20.70 6.58 4.96
C SER A 128 -20.19 6.44 6.40
N SER A 129 -21.06 6.76 7.36
CA SER A 129 -20.83 6.53 8.79
C SER A 129 -21.21 5.12 9.26
N ASP A 130 -21.87 4.31 8.42
CA ASP A 130 -22.23 2.93 8.76
C ASP A 130 -21.06 1.96 8.55
N ILE A 131 -20.34 1.65 9.64
CA ILE A 131 -19.27 0.66 9.65
C ILE A 131 -19.87 -0.75 9.84
N SER A 132 -20.63 -1.19 8.84
CA SER A 132 -21.23 -2.52 8.77
C SER A 132 -20.93 -3.19 7.43
N ALA A 133 -21.23 -4.49 7.31
CA ALA A 133 -21.15 -5.19 6.02
C ALA A 133 -22.15 -4.63 5.00
N GLU A 134 -23.30 -4.11 5.44
CA GLU A 134 -24.27 -3.44 4.58
C GLU A 134 -23.73 -2.07 4.11
N GLY A 135 -23.18 -1.26 5.01
CA GLY A 135 -22.50 -0.01 4.69
C GLY A 135 -21.31 -0.19 3.72
N LEU A 136 -20.52 -1.24 3.90
CA LEU A 136 -19.41 -1.59 3.00
C LEU A 136 -19.89 -2.04 1.60
N VAL A 137 -21.09 -2.62 1.49
CA VAL A 137 -21.73 -2.92 0.19
C VAL A 137 -22.35 -1.65 -0.43
N ASN A 138 -22.90 -0.75 0.39
CA ASN A 138 -23.50 0.52 -0.06
C ASN A 138 -22.44 1.50 -0.59
N ILE A 139 -21.28 1.62 0.08
CA ILE A 139 -20.17 2.48 -0.37
C ILE A 139 -19.56 1.96 -1.68
N TYR A 140 -19.56 0.64 -1.89
CA TYR A 140 -19.18 0.01 -3.16
C TYR A 140 -20.19 0.37 -4.26
N ASP A 141 -21.50 0.24 -4.02
CA ASP A 141 -22.53 0.53 -5.02
C ASP A 141 -22.54 2.02 -5.42
N ALA A 142 -22.19 2.92 -4.49
CA ALA A 142 -22.05 4.35 -4.75
C ALA A 142 -20.98 4.69 -5.82
N LEU A 143 -19.93 3.87 -5.95
CA LEU A 143 -18.93 4.02 -7.02
C LEU A 143 -19.52 3.77 -8.42
N GLY A 144 -20.62 3.02 -8.53
CA GLY A 144 -21.16 2.57 -9.81
C GLY A 144 -20.13 1.78 -10.63
N TRP A 145 -19.37 0.90 -9.98
CA TRP A 145 -18.36 0.05 -10.61
C TRP A 145 -18.80 -1.42 -10.65
N THR A 146 -18.27 -2.16 -11.63
CA THR A 146 -18.52 -3.59 -11.82
C THR A 146 -17.27 -4.20 -12.47
N PRO A 147 -16.70 -5.30 -11.94
CA PRO A 147 -15.53 -5.94 -12.54
C PRO A 147 -15.86 -6.53 -13.92
N ALA A 148 -14.87 -6.54 -14.81
CA ALA A 148 -14.97 -7.08 -16.17
C ALA A 148 -14.55 -8.56 -16.28
N GLY A 149 -13.77 -9.07 -15.32
CA GLY A 149 -13.19 -10.41 -15.28
C GLY A 149 -12.94 -10.90 -13.86
N LYS A 150 -11.76 -11.48 -13.59
CA LYS A 150 -11.43 -12.06 -12.28
C LYS A 150 -11.01 -10.95 -11.30
N THR A 151 -11.79 -10.76 -10.24
CA THR A 151 -11.52 -9.72 -9.23
C THR A 151 -10.50 -10.18 -8.18
N ALA A 152 -9.45 -9.39 -7.98
CA ALA A 152 -8.61 -9.43 -6.78
C ALA A 152 -9.19 -8.51 -5.71
N VAL A 153 -9.36 -9.01 -4.47
CA VAL A 153 -9.68 -8.19 -3.29
C VAL A 153 -8.45 -8.12 -2.40
N LYS A 154 -7.80 -6.96 -2.39
CA LYS A 154 -6.52 -6.75 -1.72
C LYS A 154 -6.73 -6.22 -0.30
N ILE A 155 -6.52 -7.10 0.69
CA ILE A 155 -6.58 -6.81 2.14
C ILE A 155 -5.22 -7.02 2.81
N SER A 156 -5.08 -6.63 4.08
CA SER A 156 -3.99 -7.09 4.95
C SER A 156 -4.53 -8.19 5.85
N THR A 157 -3.97 -9.40 5.76
CA THR A 157 -4.32 -10.53 6.64
C THR A 157 -4.04 -10.25 8.12
N GLY A 158 -3.11 -9.33 8.40
CA GLY A 158 -2.72 -8.95 9.76
C GLY A 158 -1.66 -9.87 10.35
N GLU A 159 -0.67 -9.28 11.03
CA GLU A 159 0.37 -10.02 11.74
C GLU A 159 -0.14 -10.58 13.08
N PRO A 160 0.04 -11.87 13.40
CA PRO A 160 -0.26 -12.39 14.72
C PRO A 160 0.67 -11.80 15.80
N PRO A 161 0.27 -11.75 17.09
CA PRO A 161 -0.95 -12.33 17.65
C PRO A 161 -2.19 -11.41 17.70
N ALA A 162 -2.04 -10.09 17.57
CA ALA A 162 -3.08 -9.12 17.97
C ALA A 162 -3.23 -7.90 17.04
N SER A 163 -2.92 -8.02 15.74
CA SER A 163 -3.18 -6.96 14.76
C SER A 163 -4.68 -6.63 14.60
N ASN A 164 -4.99 -5.40 14.20
CA ASN A 164 -6.35 -4.85 14.13
C ASN A 164 -7.02 -5.04 12.75
N TYR A 165 -6.66 -6.08 12.00
CA TYR A 165 -7.10 -6.30 10.61
C TYR A 165 -8.62 -6.27 10.41
N LEU A 166 -9.05 -5.89 9.20
CA LEU A 166 -10.46 -5.93 8.83
C LEU A 166 -10.99 -7.36 8.95
N ARG A 167 -11.96 -7.50 9.87
CA ARG A 167 -12.64 -8.74 10.20
C ARG A 167 -13.25 -9.39 8.95
N PRO A 168 -13.07 -10.71 8.70
CA PRO A 168 -13.78 -11.41 7.62
C PRO A 168 -15.29 -11.15 7.66
N GLU A 169 -15.87 -11.10 8.86
CA GLU A 169 -17.29 -10.87 9.12
C GLU A 169 -17.78 -9.46 8.70
N LEU A 170 -16.87 -8.50 8.48
CA LEU A 170 -17.18 -7.17 7.95
C LEU A 170 -17.10 -7.13 6.41
N ILE A 171 -16.22 -7.95 5.81
CA ILE A 171 -15.88 -7.86 4.38
C ILE A 171 -16.53 -8.96 3.51
N GLU A 172 -17.05 -10.01 4.12
CA GLU A 172 -17.60 -11.22 3.48
C GLU A 172 -18.61 -10.92 2.35
N ASP A 173 -19.59 -10.05 2.61
CA ASP A 173 -20.63 -9.72 1.63
C ASP A 173 -20.08 -8.92 0.43
N LEU A 174 -19.12 -8.03 0.65
CA LEU A 174 -18.45 -7.31 -0.45
C LEU A 174 -17.59 -8.27 -1.29
N VAL A 175 -16.77 -9.11 -0.66
CA VAL A 175 -15.90 -10.08 -1.35
C VAL A 175 -16.73 -11.02 -2.23
N LYS A 176 -17.85 -11.52 -1.71
CA LYS A 176 -18.78 -12.40 -2.46
C LYS A 176 -19.54 -11.66 -3.56
N LYS A 177 -19.89 -10.39 -3.34
CA LYS A 177 -20.58 -9.56 -4.33
C LYS A 177 -19.76 -9.32 -5.61
N VAL A 178 -18.43 -9.28 -5.49
CA VAL A 178 -17.50 -9.08 -6.62
C VAL A 178 -16.89 -10.38 -7.17
N ASP A 179 -17.36 -11.56 -6.72
CA ASP A 179 -16.78 -12.89 -7.01
C ASP A 179 -15.26 -12.94 -6.78
N GLY A 180 -14.83 -12.31 -5.67
CA GLY A 180 -13.43 -11.94 -5.44
C GLY A 180 -12.56 -13.05 -4.86
N THR A 181 -11.34 -13.19 -5.39
CA THR A 181 -10.25 -13.88 -4.70
C THR A 181 -9.57 -12.91 -3.75
N ILE A 182 -9.33 -13.30 -2.50
CA ILE A 182 -8.56 -12.50 -1.54
C ILE A 182 -7.06 -12.68 -1.85
N VAL A 183 -6.32 -11.58 -1.97
CA VAL A 183 -4.90 -11.61 -2.40
C VAL A 183 -3.97 -10.88 -1.43
N GLU A 184 -2.75 -11.41 -1.23
CA GLU A 184 -1.62 -10.72 -0.58
C GLU A 184 -0.27 -11.26 -1.10
N CYS A 185 0.85 -10.65 -0.73
CA CYS A 185 2.21 -11.15 -0.97
C CYS A 185 2.99 -11.23 0.35
N ASN A 186 3.89 -12.20 0.49
CA ASN A 186 4.67 -12.48 1.70
C ASN A 186 5.53 -11.28 2.19
N THR A 187 5.80 -11.22 3.50
CA THR A 187 6.53 -10.13 4.13
C THR A 187 8.04 -10.26 3.95
N ALA A 188 8.70 -9.16 3.56
CA ALA A 188 10.17 -9.07 3.50
C ALA A 188 10.86 -8.97 4.86
N TYR A 189 10.07 -8.92 5.93
CA TYR A 189 10.48 -8.82 7.34
C TYR A 189 9.96 -10.04 8.10
N GLY A 190 10.66 -10.38 9.18
CA GLY A 190 10.30 -11.52 10.03
C GLY A 190 8.91 -11.38 10.65
N GLY A 191 8.24 -12.51 10.79
CA GLY A 191 6.83 -12.63 11.17
C GLY A 191 6.24 -13.93 10.62
N SER A 192 5.03 -14.29 11.04
CA SER A 192 4.32 -15.47 10.55
C SER A 192 3.97 -15.34 9.06
N ARG A 193 3.96 -14.13 8.51
CA ARG A 193 3.63 -13.86 7.09
C ARG A 193 4.83 -13.80 6.14
N SER A 194 6.01 -14.20 6.62
CA SER A 194 7.28 -14.17 5.88
C SER A 194 7.58 -15.43 5.04
N SER A 195 6.70 -16.44 5.10
CA SER A 195 6.81 -17.65 4.27
C SER A 195 5.43 -18.18 3.94
N SER A 196 5.23 -18.65 2.70
CA SER A 196 3.89 -18.88 2.14
C SER A 196 3.06 -19.88 2.93
N ALA A 197 3.67 -20.96 3.42
CA ALA A 197 2.98 -21.95 4.25
C ALA A 197 2.46 -21.37 5.57
N MET A 198 3.27 -20.57 6.27
CA MET A 198 2.85 -19.92 7.52
C MET A 198 1.84 -18.80 7.24
N HIS A 199 2.00 -18.05 6.15
CA HIS A 199 1.11 -16.96 5.77
C HIS A 199 -0.27 -17.48 5.34
N ARG A 200 -0.35 -18.62 4.65
CA ARG A 200 -1.62 -19.34 4.39
C ARG A 200 -2.27 -19.80 5.70
N GLN A 201 -1.50 -20.26 6.68
CA GLN A 201 -2.04 -20.59 8.02
C GLN A 201 -2.59 -19.33 8.72
N VAL A 202 -1.90 -18.19 8.67
CA VAL A 202 -2.42 -16.92 9.21
C VAL A 202 -3.74 -16.52 8.53
N ALA A 203 -3.84 -16.66 7.21
CA ALA A 203 -5.09 -16.39 6.48
C ALA A 203 -6.24 -17.33 6.85
N GLU A 204 -5.95 -18.59 7.19
CA GLU A 204 -6.93 -19.56 7.70
C GLU A 204 -7.32 -19.27 9.16
N ASP A 205 -6.34 -19.10 10.05
CA ASP A 205 -6.52 -18.82 11.48
C ASP A 205 -7.28 -17.50 11.72
N HIS A 206 -7.08 -16.50 10.85
CA HIS A 206 -7.80 -15.23 10.87
C HIS A 206 -9.15 -15.27 10.14
N GLY A 207 -9.48 -16.37 9.43
CA GLY A 207 -10.79 -16.65 8.86
C GLY A 207 -11.02 -16.23 7.40
N PHE A 208 -10.01 -15.71 6.70
CA PHE A 208 -10.16 -15.24 5.31
C PHE A 208 -10.44 -16.38 4.32
N THR A 209 -9.81 -17.55 4.50
CA THR A 209 -10.04 -18.74 3.65
C THR A 209 -11.43 -19.35 3.80
N ALA A 210 -12.20 -18.96 4.83
CA ALA A 210 -13.57 -19.41 5.04
C ALA A 210 -14.61 -18.60 4.24
N ILE A 211 -14.26 -17.38 3.80
CA ILE A 211 -15.17 -16.48 3.07
C ILE A 211 -14.94 -16.45 1.56
N ALA A 212 -13.70 -16.73 1.10
CA ALA A 212 -13.32 -16.76 -0.32
C ALA A 212 -12.00 -17.54 -0.55
N ASP A 213 -11.67 -17.79 -1.83
CA ASP A 213 -10.35 -18.28 -2.22
C ASP A 213 -9.23 -17.30 -1.81
N PHE A 214 -8.07 -17.81 -1.41
CA PHE A 214 -6.92 -17.01 -0.97
C PHE A 214 -5.66 -17.28 -1.80
N ASP A 215 -5.09 -16.24 -2.39
CA ASP A 215 -3.93 -16.31 -3.29
C ASP A 215 -2.74 -15.50 -2.74
N LEU A 216 -1.63 -16.19 -2.47
CA LEU A 216 -0.35 -15.56 -2.19
C LEU A 216 0.40 -15.36 -3.49
N MET A 217 0.34 -14.14 -4.02
CA MET A 217 0.70 -13.91 -5.40
C MET A 217 2.19 -14.07 -5.68
N ASP A 218 3.05 -14.01 -4.65
CA ASP A 218 4.49 -14.26 -4.75
C ASP A 218 4.93 -15.69 -4.36
N GLU A 219 4.00 -16.65 -4.24
CA GLU A 219 4.30 -18.04 -3.87
C GLU A 219 5.01 -18.83 -4.97
N GLU A 220 4.65 -18.65 -6.25
CA GLU A 220 5.33 -19.29 -7.40
C GLU A 220 6.38 -18.39 -8.08
N GLY A 221 6.56 -17.15 -7.62
CA GLY A 221 7.59 -16.23 -8.10
C GLY A 221 7.12 -14.78 -8.22
N GLU A 222 7.89 -13.96 -8.95
CA GLU A 222 7.66 -12.52 -9.09
C GLU A 222 7.84 -12.05 -10.54
N VAL A 223 7.25 -10.90 -10.88
CA VAL A 223 7.37 -10.24 -12.19
C VAL A 223 7.64 -8.75 -12.05
N GLU A 224 8.30 -8.19 -13.06
CA GLU A 224 8.66 -6.76 -13.09
C GLU A 224 7.74 -6.00 -14.07
N TRP A 225 7.12 -4.91 -13.62
CA TRP A 225 6.32 -4.00 -14.45
C TRP A 225 6.97 -2.61 -14.45
N PRO A 226 7.02 -1.88 -15.59
CA PRO A 226 7.73 -0.59 -15.67
C PRO A 226 7.01 0.51 -14.89
N VAL A 227 7.77 1.49 -14.39
CA VAL A 227 7.25 2.74 -13.82
C VAL A 227 7.52 3.86 -14.82
N THR A 228 6.49 4.62 -15.18
CA THR A 228 6.62 5.81 -16.02
C THR A 228 6.64 7.06 -15.14
N GLY A 229 7.55 8.00 -15.41
CA GLY A 229 7.63 9.28 -14.67
C GLY A 229 8.29 9.21 -13.28
N GLY A 230 8.64 8.00 -12.80
CA GLY A 230 9.30 7.80 -11.51
C GLY A 230 10.67 8.49 -11.39
N SER A 231 10.96 8.99 -10.18
CA SER A 231 12.23 9.61 -9.77
C SER A 231 13.12 8.67 -8.96
N ARG A 232 12.54 7.62 -8.36
CA ARG A 232 13.21 6.60 -7.53
C ARG A 232 13.16 5.22 -8.16
N LEU A 233 12.04 4.86 -8.80
CA LEU A 233 11.79 3.54 -9.38
C LEU A 233 11.69 3.62 -10.91
N ASP A 234 12.40 2.73 -11.62
CA ASP A 234 12.18 2.47 -13.05
C ASP A 234 11.19 1.32 -13.31
N LYS A 235 10.85 0.58 -12.25
CA LYS A 235 9.94 -0.58 -12.25
C LYS A 235 9.38 -0.88 -10.85
N ILE A 236 8.37 -1.73 -10.80
CA ILE A 236 7.93 -2.43 -9.60
C ILE A 236 8.20 -3.94 -9.73
N ILE A 237 8.25 -4.64 -8.60
CA ILE A 237 8.37 -6.10 -8.56
C ILE A 237 7.21 -6.64 -7.72
N VAL A 238 6.29 -7.35 -8.37
CA VAL A 238 5.04 -7.86 -7.78
C VAL A 238 4.97 -9.37 -7.83
N GLY A 239 4.11 -9.97 -7.01
CA GLY A 239 3.85 -11.41 -7.09
C GLY A 239 3.40 -11.83 -8.50
N SER A 240 3.95 -12.94 -9.02
CA SER A 240 3.70 -13.39 -10.40
C SER A 240 2.22 -13.61 -10.71
N HIS A 241 1.42 -13.99 -9.72
CA HIS A 241 -0.03 -14.21 -9.89
C HIS A 241 -0.83 -12.92 -10.05
N ALA A 242 -0.27 -11.73 -9.81
CA ALA A 242 -0.97 -10.46 -10.02
C ALA A 242 -1.49 -10.30 -11.46
N GLN A 243 -0.82 -10.93 -12.43
CA GLN A 243 -1.23 -11.00 -13.84
C GLN A 243 -2.54 -11.78 -14.08
N ASN A 244 -3.02 -12.56 -13.10
CA ASN A 244 -4.26 -13.33 -13.20
C ASN A 244 -5.53 -12.49 -12.96
N TYR A 245 -5.37 -11.22 -12.56
CA TYR A 245 -6.44 -10.35 -12.08
C TYR A 245 -6.51 -9.07 -12.93
N PRO A 246 -7.45 -8.97 -13.88
CA PRO A 246 -7.71 -7.70 -14.56
C PRO A 246 -8.30 -6.65 -13.62
N ASP A 247 -9.17 -7.03 -12.69
CA ASP A 247 -9.95 -6.09 -11.86
C ASP A 247 -9.56 -6.17 -10.37
N TRP A 248 -9.53 -5.02 -9.69
CA TRP A 248 -8.97 -4.90 -8.34
C TRP A 248 -9.83 -4.04 -7.40
N VAL A 249 -10.16 -4.61 -6.24
CA VAL A 249 -10.74 -3.91 -5.10
C VAL A 249 -9.67 -3.80 -4.02
N ILE A 250 -9.11 -2.59 -3.85
CA ILE A 250 -8.12 -2.29 -2.81
C ILE A 250 -8.88 -1.94 -1.53
N LEU A 251 -9.04 -2.92 -0.64
CA LEU A 251 -9.82 -2.80 0.59
C LEU A 251 -8.88 -2.66 1.79
N SER A 252 -8.75 -1.44 2.29
CA SER A 252 -7.74 -1.07 3.28
C SER A 252 -8.36 -0.75 4.63
N HIS A 253 -7.71 -1.20 5.70
CA HIS A 253 -7.83 -0.59 7.01
C HIS A 253 -7.02 0.72 6.99
N PHE A 254 -7.68 1.88 7.09
CA PHE A 254 -7.00 3.17 7.15
C PHE A 254 -6.68 3.54 8.60
N LYS A 255 -5.40 3.72 8.93
CA LYS A 255 -4.90 3.89 10.30
C LYS A 255 -3.39 4.14 10.35
N GLY A 256 -2.78 4.41 11.50
CA GLY A 256 -1.36 4.79 11.62
C GLY A 256 -0.34 3.71 11.19
N HIS A 257 0.87 4.15 10.78
CA HIS A 257 2.00 3.30 10.35
C HIS A 257 3.38 3.81 10.83
N ALA A 258 4.17 2.94 11.46
CA ALA A 258 5.46 3.30 12.10
C ALA A 258 6.54 3.89 11.16
N MET A 259 6.47 3.61 9.86
CA MET A 259 7.42 4.11 8.83
C MET A 259 6.77 4.96 7.73
N ALA A 260 5.44 5.15 7.73
CA ALA A 260 4.74 5.83 6.63
C ALA A 260 3.71 6.88 7.11
N GLY A 261 3.66 7.11 8.42
CA GLY A 261 2.66 7.96 9.05
C GLY A 261 1.31 7.24 9.17
N PHE A 262 0.75 6.86 8.03
CA PHE A 262 -0.47 6.07 7.93
C PHE A 262 -0.28 4.87 6.98
N GLY A 263 -1.21 3.92 7.06
CA GLY A 263 -1.51 2.97 6.02
C GLY A 263 -2.91 3.29 5.49
N GLY A 264 -3.02 3.40 4.18
CA GLY A 264 -4.26 3.59 3.43
C GLY A 264 -4.18 2.83 2.11
N ALA A 265 -4.95 3.25 1.11
CA ALA A 265 -4.98 2.66 -0.23
C ALA A 265 -3.58 2.55 -0.86
N ILE A 266 -2.80 3.64 -0.82
CA ILE A 266 -1.47 3.68 -1.46
C ILE A 266 -0.50 2.71 -0.76
N LYS A 267 -0.55 2.61 0.58
CA LYS A 267 0.29 1.65 1.33
C LYS A 267 -0.15 0.20 1.13
N ASN A 268 -1.45 -0.05 1.01
CA ASN A 268 -2.02 -1.39 0.81
C ASN A 268 -1.63 -1.97 -0.56
N VAL A 269 -1.62 -1.15 -1.61
CA VAL A 269 -1.00 -1.52 -2.90
C VAL A 269 0.52 -1.60 -2.73
N GLY A 270 1.18 -0.48 -2.43
CA GLY A 270 2.63 -0.28 -2.56
C GLY A 270 3.49 -1.34 -1.88
N ILE A 271 3.05 -1.85 -0.72
CA ILE A 271 3.71 -2.98 -0.04
C ILE A 271 2.94 -4.28 -0.14
N GLY A 272 1.62 -4.24 -0.18
CA GLY A 272 0.82 -5.47 -0.08
C GLY A 272 0.86 -6.35 -1.33
N ILE A 273 1.00 -5.79 -2.54
CA ILE A 273 1.11 -6.56 -3.79
C ILE A 273 2.57 -6.73 -4.27
N SER A 274 3.47 -5.86 -3.81
CA SER A 274 4.92 -6.03 -3.99
C SER A 274 5.35 -7.41 -3.49
N SER A 275 6.17 -8.13 -4.25
CA SER A 275 6.72 -9.42 -3.83
C SER A 275 7.62 -9.25 -2.60
N SER A 276 8.08 -10.35 -2.00
CA SER A 276 9.08 -10.31 -0.92
C SER A 276 10.36 -9.56 -1.33
N SER A 277 10.80 -9.63 -2.60
CA SER A 277 11.94 -8.85 -3.08
C SER A 277 11.55 -7.40 -3.42
N GLY A 278 10.38 -7.20 -4.03
CA GLY A 278 9.82 -5.90 -4.36
C GLY A 278 9.55 -5.01 -3.14
N LYS A 279 9.11 -5.60 -2.04
CA LYS A 279 8.97 -4.89 -0.75
C LYS A 279 10.31 -4.28 -0.31
N VAL A 280 11.44 -4.96 -0.51
CA VAL A 280 12.77 -4.38 -0.23
C VAL A 280 13.18 -3.36 -1.28
N TYR A 281 12.80 -3.56 -2.55
CA TYR A 281 13.07 -2.63 -3.64
C TYR A 281 12.41 -1.26 -3.39
N VAL A 282 11.12 -1.22 -3.04
CA VAL A 282 10.41 0.01 -2.68
C VAL A 282 10.98 0.60 -1.38
N HIS A 283 11.15 -0.18 -0.31
CA HIS A 283 11.74 0.30 0.96
C HIS A 283 13.14 0.88 0.79
N SER A 284 13.91 0.44 -0.20
CA SER A 284 15.26 0.94 -0.46
C SER A 284 15.33 2.01 -1.56
N ALA A 285 14.19 2.59 -1.95
CA ALA A 285 14.08 3.59 -3.01
C ALA A 285 14.79 3.16 -4.31
N GLY A 286 14.52 1.92 -4.76
CA GLY A 286 15.05 1.35 -5.99
C GLY A 286 16.47 0.80 -5.93
N THR A 287 17.13 0.79 -4.76
CA THR A 287 18.58 0.48 -4.67
C THR A 287 18.93 -1.00 -4.43
N ARG A 288 18.04 -1.82 -3.83
CA ARG A 288 18.28 -3.25 -3.55
C ARG A 288 17.01 -4.08 -3.45
N THR A 289 17.03 -5.33 -3.91
CA THR A 289 15.91 -6.29 -3.83
C THR A 289 16.03 -7.28 -2.66
N SER A 290 17.02 -7.11 -1.77
CA SER A 290 17.27 -8.02 -0.64
C SER A 290 18.01 -7.34 0.51
N GLY A 291 17.95 -7.95 1.70
CA GLY A 291 18.43 -7.36 2.95
C GLY A 291 17.32 -6.65 3.73
N SER A 292 17.70 -5.88 4.75
CA SER A 292 16.73 -5.22 5.64
C SER A 292 15.92 -4.15 4.92
N ILE A 293 14.65 -4.01 5.29
CA ILE A 293 13.78 -2.87 4.93
C ILE A 293 14.02 -1.63 5.81
N MET A 294 14.77 -1.78 6.91
CA MET A 294 15.02 -0.71 7.89
C MET A 294 16.16 0.23 7.45
N ASN A 295 16.17 1.43 8.05
CA ASN A 295 17.25 2.43 7.93
C ASN A 295 17.47 2.97 6.50
N SER A 296 16.40 3.08 5.72
CA SER A 296 16.38 3.84 4.46
C SER A 296 16.17 5.34 4.73
N ASP A 297 16.43 6.16 3.71
CA ASP A 297 16.02 7.56 3.70
C ASP A 297 14.49 7.66 3.72
N GLN A 298 13.93 8.49 4.62
CA GLN A 298 12.49 8.51 4.89
C GLN A 298 11.70 8.99 3.68
N ASP A 299 12.10 10.10 3.08
CA ASP A 299 11.33 10.77 2.03
C ASP A 299 11.45 10.01 0.71
N ALA A 300 12.66 9.55 0.37
CA ALA A 300 12.88 8.68 -0.80
C ALA A 300 12.08 7.37 -0.76
N TRP A 301 11.79 6.85 0.44
CA TRP A 301 10.92 5.68 0.63
C TRP A 301 9.44 6.02 0.38
N LEU A 302 8.93 7.15 0.88
CA LEU A 302 7.55 7.59 0.63
C LEU A 302 7.31 7.91 -0.85
N GLU A 303 8.29 8.55 -1.50
CA GLU A 303 8.28 8.82 -2.94
C GLU A 303 8.24 7.52 -3.75
N ALA A 304 9.10 6.55 -3.42
CA ALA A 304 9.09 5.22 -4.02
C ALA A 304 7.77 4.46 -3.77
N LEU A 305 7.14 4.67 -2.61
CA LEU A 305 5.85 4.05 -2.29
C LEU A 305 4.72 4.55 -3.20
N ALA A 306 4.69 5.86 -3.51
CA ALA A 306 3.75 6.42 -4.49
C ALA A 306 4.07 5.96 -5.93
N GLU A 307 5.35 6.00 -6.33
CA GLU A 307 5.79 5.54 -7.66
C GLU A 307 5.48 4.05 -7.90
N MET A 308 5.47 3.23 -6.85
CA MET A 308 5.04 1.84 -6.94
C MET A 308 3.59 1.75 -7.44
N VAL A 309 2.69 2.53 -6.81
CA VAL A 309 1.25 2.51 -7.14
C VAL A 309 0.99 3.06 -8.54
N THR A 310 1.81 4.00 -9.04
CA THR A 310 1.81 4.40 -10.46
C THR A 310 2.13 3.22 -11.37
N GLY A 311 3.22 2.47 -11.14
CA GLY A 311 3.56 1.29 -11.94
C GLY A 311 2.50 0.18 -11.92
N PHE A 312 1.77 0.04 -10.80
CA PHE A 312 0.63 -0.88 -10.70
C PHE A 312 -0.57 -0.40 -11.53
N ARG A 313 -1.00 0.85 -11.31
CA ARG A 313 -2.13 1.48 -11.99
C ARG A 313 -1.94 1.57 -13.49
N ASP A 314 -0.73 1.87 -13.96
CA ASP A 314 -0.41 1.98 -15.37
C ASP A 314 -0.37 0.61 -16.08
N HIS A 315 -0.09 -0.47 -15.34
CA HIS A 315 -0.14 -1.84 -15.88
C HIS A 315 -1.57 -2.40 -15.94
N VAL A 316 -2.38 -2.15 -14.89
CA VAL A 316 -3.75 -2.68 -14.75
C VAL A 316 -4.78 -1.82 -15.48
N GLY A 317 -4.56 -0.51 -15.55
CA GLY A 317 -5.52 0.48 -16.04
C GLY A 317 -6.43 1.00 -14.92
N GLY A 318 -6.52 2.33 -14.78
CA GLY A 318 -7.23 2.97 -13.66
C GLY A 318 -8.72 2.60 -13.54
N ASP A 319 -9.42 2.40 -14.66
CA ASP A 319 -10.84 2.01 -14.67
C ASP A 319 -11.13 0.63 -14.05
N HIS A 320 -10.10 -0.23 -13.98
CA HIS A 320 -10.18 -1.57 -13.41
C HIS A 320 -9.87 -1.62 -11.90
N ILE A 321 -9.58 -0.48 -11.27
CA ILE A 321 -9.23 -0.40 -9.85
C ILE A 321 -10.22 0.48 -9.11
N ILE A 322 -10.73 -0.02 -7.98
CA ILE A 322 -11.41 0.79 -6.97
C ILE A 322 -10.70 0.69 -5.61
N TYR A 323 -10.79 1.76 -4.84
CA TYR A 323 -10.13 1.89 -3.54
C TYR A 323 -11.19 2.15 -2.47
N ILE A 324 -11.12 1.42 -1.36
CA ILE A 324 -12.03 1.55 -0.21
C ILE A 324 -11.18 1.57 1.06
N ASN A 325 -11.37 2.60 1.89
CA ASN A 325 -10.72 2.76 3.18
C ASN A 325 -11.77 2.64 4.30
N VAL A 326 -11.63 1.63 5.15
CA VAL A 326 -12.41 1.49 6.39
C VAL A 326 -11.63 2.16 7.53
N MET A 327 -12.26 3.14 8.20
CA MET A 327 -11.67 3.93 9.29
C MET A 327 -12.25 3.52 10.65
N ASN A 328 -12.07 2.27 11.04
CA ASN A 328 -12.37 1.76 12.39
C ASN A 328 -11.09 1.39 13.15
N ARG A 329 -11.19 1.11 14.46
CA ARG A 329 -10.08 0.79 15.39
C ARG A 329 -8.78 1.52 15.05
N LEU A 330 -8.85 2.86 15.00
CA LEU A 330 -7.83 3.79 14.50
C LEU A 330 -6.55 3.88 15.36
N SER A 331 -5.85 2.75 15.49
CA SER A 331 -4.56 2.64 16.18
C SER A 331 -3.45 3.40 15.44
N VAL A 332 -2.42 3.84 16.16
CA VAL A 332 -1.18 4.39 15.60
C VAL A 332 -0.28 3.33 14.93
N ASP A 333 -0.42 2.04 15.25
CA ASP A 333 0.48 0.97 14.81
C ASP A 333 -0.21 0.01 13.82
N CYS A 334 0.37 -0.17 12.64
CA CYS A 334 -0.29 -0.84 11.51
C CYS A 334 -0.54 -2.33 11.75
N ASP A 335 -1.46 -2.95 11.00
CA ASP A 335 -1.75 -4.39 11.08
C ASP A 335 -0.57 -5.29 10.67
N CYS A 336 0.54 -4.72 10.19
CA CYS A 336 1.81 -5.46 10.05
C CYS A 336 2.63 -5.51 11.35
N ASP A 337 2.18 -4.87 12.42
CA ASP A 337 2.62 -5.09 13.79
C ASP A 337 1.68 -6.12 14.45
N GLY A 338 2.26 -7.12 15.10
CA GLY A 338 1.51 -8.13 15.86
C GLY A 338 1.04 -7.66 17.23
N ASN A 339 1.56 -6.53 17.73
CA ASN A 339 1.29 -6.00 19.07
C ASN A 339 0.98 -4.48 19.03
N PRO A 340 0.03 -4.03 18.19
CA PRO A 340 -0.25 -2.61 18.01
C PRO A 340 -0.79 -1.98 19.30
N ALA A 341 -0.55 -0.68 19.50
CA ALA A 341 -1.24 0.07 20.55
C ALA A 341 -2.78 0.01 20.36
N GLU A 342 -3.53 -0.07 21.46
CA GLU A 342 -4.99 0.10 21.40
C GLU A 342 -5.34 1.51 20.87
N PRO A 343 -6.41 1.66 20.07
CA PRO A 343 -6.87 2.96 19.62
C PRO A 343 -7.28 3.88 20.78
N ASP A 344 -6.80 5.12 20.76
CA ASP A 344 -7.25 6.21 21.63
C ASP A 344 -8.21 7.19 20.93
N MET A 345 -8.43 6.99 19.63
CA MET A 345 -9.34 7.73 18.75
C MET A 345 -10.57 6.89 18.36
N HIS A 346 -11.74 7.52 18.23
CA HIS A 346 -12.98 6.87 17.76
C HIS A 346 -12.96 6.53 16.26
N ASP A 347 -13.72 5.49 15.90
CA ASP A 347 -14.01 5.12 14.51
C ASP A 347 -14.73 6.27 13.76
N ILE A 348 -14.42 6.45 12.46
CA ILE A 348 -14.94 7.55 11.61
C ILE A 348 -16.01 7.08 10.62
N GLY A 349 -15.79 5.99 9.89
CA GLY A 349 -16.67 5.57 8.80
C GLY A 349 -15.98 4.69 7.75
N ILE A 350 -16.58 4.62 6.55
CA ILE A 350 -15.99 3.99 5.36
C ILE A 350 -15.99 5.01 4.22
N LEU A 351 -14.87 5.11 3.50
CA LEU A 351 -14.71 5.96 2.33
C LEU A 351 -14.35 5.14 1.09
N ALA A 352 -14.75 5.60 -0.11
CA ALA A 352 -14.40 4.95 -1.37
C ALA A 352 -14.17 5.95 -2.53
N SER A 353 -13.24 5.62 -3.43
CA SER A 353 -13.01 6.37 -4.68
C SER A 353 -12.39 5.50 -5.78
N ARG A 354 -12.31 6.06 -7.01
CA ARG A 354 -11.43 5.59 -8.09
C ARG A 354 -10.06 6.28 -8.08
N ASP A 355 -9.86 7.32 -7.27
CA ASP A 355 -8.57 8.00 -7.09
C ASP A 355 -8.00 7.66 -5.70
N PRO A 356 -6.80 7.04 -5.62
CA PRO A 356 -6.22 6.63 -4.34
C PRO A 356 -5.64 7.80 -3.53
N VAL A 357 -5.22 8.89 -4.20
CA VAL A 357 -4.66 10.10 -3.57
C VAL A 357 -5.79 10.89 -2.93
N ALA A 358 -6.91 11.04 -3.63
CA ALA A 358 -8.12 11.67 -3.12
C ALA A 358 -8.68 10.94 -1.91
N LEU A 359 -8.74 9.60 -1.98
CA LEU A 359 -9.23 8.76 -0.90
C LEU A 359 -8.35 8.85 0.36
N ASP A 360 -7.04 8.69 0.22
CA ASP A 360 -6.12 8.76 1.37
C ASP A 360 -6.04 10.19 1.94
N GLN A 361 -6.16 11.25 1.11
CA GLN A 361 -6.25 12.64 1.58
C GLN A 361 -7.56 12.90 2.34
N ALA A 362 -8.70 12.42 1.86
CA ALA A 362 -9.99 12.57 2.55
C ALA A 362 -9.98 11.87 3.93
N CYS A 363 -9.36 10.69 4.03
CA CYS A 363 -9.15 10.00 5.30
C CYS A 363 -8.24 10.79 6.25
N LEU A 364 -7.15 11.38 5.75
CA LEU A 364 -6.29 12.28 6.56
C LEU A 364 -7.05 13.52 7.03
N ASP A 365 -7.81 14.18 6.16
CA ASP A 365 -8.55 15.40 6.50
C ASP A 365 -9.59 15.15 7.61
N LEU A 366 -10.23 13.98 7.62
CA LEU A 366 -11.15 13.58 8.69
C LEU A 366 -10.40 13.32 10.02
N VAL A 367 -9.21 12.71 9.97
CA VAL A 367 -8.34 12.57 11.16
C VAL A 367 -7.91 13.93 11.70
N TYR A 368 -7.49 14.86 10.85
CA TYR A 368 -7.09 16.22 11.25
C TYR A 368 -8.25 17.09 11.79
N GLN A 369 -9.51 16.68 11.57
CA GLN A 369 -10.71 17.39 12.05
C GLN A 369 -11.29 16.82 13.35
N ALA A 370 -10.91 15.61 13.76
CA ALA A 370 -11.41 14.97 14.99
C ALA A 370 -10.78 15.56 16.26
N GLU A 371 -11.52 15.58 17.38
CA GLU A 371 -11.07 16.18 18.65
C GLU A 371 -10.07 15.29 19.44
N ASP A 372 -9.99 14.01 19.12
CA ASP A 372 -9.27 12.95 19.83
C ASP A 372 -8.11 12.32 19.04
N SER A 373 -7.84 12.81 17.82
CA SER A 373 -6.85 12.22 16.90
C SER A 373 -5.37 12.48 17.22
N ALA A 374 -5.06 13.15 18.34
CA ALA A 374 -3.74 13.74 18.58
C ALA A 374 -2.55 12.76 18.46
N SER A 375 -2.70 11.52 18.92
CA SER A 375 -1.66 10.47 18.81
C SER A 375 -1.47 9.98 17.38
N LEU A 376 -2.54 9.91 16.59
CA LEU A 376 -2.50 9.54 15.18
C LEU A 376 -1.92 10.67 14.31
N VAL A 377 -2.25 11.93 14.63
CA VAL A 377 -1.64 13.13 14.03
C VAL A 377 -0.13 13.17 14.31
N GLU A 378 0.32 12.94 15.54
CA GLU A 378 1.76 12.83 15.85
C GLU A 378 2.44 11.73 15.02
N ARG A 379 1.78 10.56 14.91
CA ARG A 379 2.31 9.45 14.12
C ARG A 379 2.42 9.80 12.64
N ILE A 380 1.45 10.52 12.08
CA ILE A 380 1.47 10.96 10.67
C ILE A 380 2.57 11.99 10.43
N GLU A 381 2.64 13.03 11.26
CA GLU A 381 3.59 14.14 11.09
C GLU A 381 5.03 13.73 11.38
N SER A 382 5.29 12.96 12.45
CA SER A 382 6.65 12.48 12.82
C SER A 382 7.28 11.52 11.81
N ARG A 383 6.49 11.06 10.83
CA ARG A 383 6.92 10.16 9.73
C ARG A 383 6.67 10.76 8.34
N HIS A 384 6.40 12.06 8.28
CA HIS A 384 6.17 12.82 7.05
C HIS A 384 5.07 12.24 6.14
N GLY A 385 4.05 11.56 6.68
CA GLY A 385 3.15 10.70 5.89
C GLY A 385 2.47 11.39 4.70
N ILE A 386 2.16 12.69 4.84
CA ILE A 386 1.60 13.55 3.77
C ILE A 386 2.49 13.58 2.52
N HIS A 387 3.83 13.49 2.65
CA HIS A 387 4.78 13.54 1.53
C HIS A 387 4.48 12.47 0.46
N THR A 388 3.96 11.32 0.87
CA THR A 388 3.47 10.26 -0.04
C THR A 388 2.40 10.78 -1.01
N LEU A 389 1.47 11.61 -0.52
CA LEU A 389 0.37 12.15 -1.33
C LEU A 389 0.81 13.37 -2.14
N GLU A 390 1.79 14.13 -1.65
CA GLU A 390 2.39 15.26 -2.36
C GLU A 390 3.19 14.78 -3.57
N HIS A 391 4.04 13.76 -3.40
CA HIS A 391 4.72 13.13 -4.53
C HIS A 391 3.76 12.42 -5.48
N ALA A 392 2.72 11.75 -4.96
CA ALA A 392 1.70 11.10 -5.78
C ALA A 392 0.96 12.08 -6.71
N GLU A 393 0.63 13.29 -6.22
CA GLU A 393 0.02 14.33 -7.05
C GLU A 393 1.03 14.96 -8.03
N GLU A 394 2.30 15.12 -7.64
CA GLU A 394 3.35 15.62 -8.55
C GLU A 394 3.62 14.66 -9.73
N ILE A 395 3.63 13.35 -9.49
CA ILE A 395 3.80 12.33 -10.56
C ILE A 395 2.49 11.98 -11.30
N GLY A 396 1.34 12.57 -10.92
CA GLY A 396 0.06 12.39 -11.62
C GLY A 396 -0.66 11.05 -11.35
N LEU A 397 -0.41 10.42 -10.20
CA LEU A 397 -1.12 9.21 -9.76
C LEU A 397 -2.62 9.47 -9.51
N GLY A 398 -2.92 10.65 -8.97
CA GLY A 398 -4.25 11.14 -8.61
C GLY A 398 -4.18 12.58 -8.10
N SER A 399 -5.24 13.09 -7.47
CA SER A 399 -5.25 14.44 -6.87
C SER A 399 -5.61 14.45 -5.39
N ARG A 400 -5.00 15.36 -4.64
CA ARG A 400 -5.33 15.69 -3.25
C ARG A 400 -6.59 16.56 -3.13
N SER A 401 -7.08 17.11 -4.24
CA SER A 401 -8.36 17.85 -4.27
C SER A 401 -9.50 16.88 -4.57
N TYR A 402 -10.57 16.89 -3.78
CA TYR A 402 -11.71 15.97 -3.93
C TYR A 402 -13.07 16.65 -3.68
N GLU A 403 -14.15 16.00 -4.12
CA GLU A 403 -15.53 16.30 -3.70
C GLU A 403 -16.00 15.16 -2.77
N LEU A 404 -16.33 15.51 -1.51
CA LEU A 404 -16.83 14.54 -0.54
C LEU A 404 -18.36 14.39 -0.67
N VAL A 405 -18.83 13.17 -0.91
CA VAL A 405 -20.25 12.84 -1.04
C VAL A 405 -20.66 11.87 0.07
N ASN A 406 -21.41 12.37 1.04
CA ASN A 406 -22.06 11.53 2.05
C ASN A 406 -23.20 10.73 1.39
N ILE A 407 -23.24 9.41 1.60
CA ILE A 407 -24.29 8.53 1.05
C ILE A 407 -25.40 8.19 2.05
N ASP A 408 -25.31 8.74 3.28
CA ASP A 408 -26.28 8.51 4.36
C ASP A 408 -27.48 9.52 4.36
N GLU A 409 -27.56 10.43 3.37
CA GLU A 409 -28.46 11.61 3.33
C GLU A 409 -29.65 11.56 2.34
#